data_AF-A0A7X8K9K0-F1
#
_entry.id   AF-A0A7X8K9K0-F1
#
_cell.length_a   1.000
_cell.length_b   1.000
_cell.length_c   1.000
_cell.angle_alpha   90.00
_cell.angle_beta   90.00
_cell.angle_gamma   90.00
#
_symmetry.space_group_name_H-M   'P 1'
#
loop_
_entity.id
_entity.type
_entity.pdbx_description
1 polymer ?
#
loop_
_entity_poly.entity_id
_entity_poly.type
_entity_poly.pdbx_seq_one_letter_code
_entity_poly.pdbx_strand_id
1 'polypeptide(L)'
;MKLESFIASDLKALNRKTVYGVLKSGEPISRAKIARETGISAPTVLKIIDYFLSKGVVEELGSRSGGNRVGRKPKLLRFNPN
;
A
#
# COMPACT_ATOMS: atom_id res chain seq x y z
N MET A 1 -28.81 7.30 14.82
CA MET A 1 -27.83 6.72 13.88
C MET A 1 -27.01 5.69 14.63
N LYS A 2 -27.21 4.40 14.35
CA LYS A 2 -26.45 3.31 14.98
C LYS A 2 -25.01 3.37 14.46
N LEU A 3 -24.06 3.54 15.37
CA LEU A 3 -22.65 3.30 15.09
C LEU A 3 -22.48 1.78 15.03
N GLU A 4 -22.56 1.22 13.82
CA GLU A 4 -22.34 -0.21 13.60
C GLU A 4 -20.98 -0.59 14.20
N SER A 5 -21.01 -1.53 15.14
CA SER A 5 -19.83 -2.09 15.80
C SER A 5 -18.98 -2.81 14.76
N PHE A 6 -18.04 -2.10 14.12
CA PHE A 6 -17.10 -2.70 13.18
C PHE A 6 -16.27 -3.74 13.93
N ILE A 7 -16.49 -5.01 13.62
CA ILE A 7 -15.62 -6.08 14.10
C ILE A 7 -14.24 -5.83 13.48
N ALA A 8 -13.15 -6.06 14.21
CA ALA A 8 -11.79 -5.77 13.72
C ALA A 8 -11.47 -6.40 12.35
N SER A 9 -12.11 -7.53 12.04
CA SER A 9 -12.07 -8.21 10.73
C SER A 9 -12.62 -7.33 9.60
N ASP A 10 -13.73 -6.62 9.84
CA ASP A 10 -14.38 -5.73 8.88
C ASP A 10 -13.51 -4.51 8.61
N LEU A 11 -12.89 -3.95 9.66
CA LEU A 11 -11.96 -2.83 9.52
C LEU A 11 -10.72 -3.22 8.70
N LYS A 12 -10.19 -4.43 8.89
CA LYS A 12 -9.06 -4.94 8.10
C LYS A 12 -9.45 -5.13 6.63
N ALA A 13 -10.67 -5.62 6.35
CA ALA A 13 -11.19 -5.73 4.99
C ALA A 13 -11.38 -4.35 4.33
N LEU A 14 -11.96 -3.40 5.06
CA LEU A 14 -12.17 -2.03 4.59
C LEU A 14 -10.83 -1.35 4.26
N ASN A 15 -9.86 -1.41 5.17
CA ASN A 15 -8.54 -0.82 4.96
C ASN A 15 -7.85 -1.40 3.70
N ARG A 16 -7.94 -2.72 3.49
CA ARG A 16 -7.41 -3.35 2.27
C ARG A 16 -8.12 -2.85 1.01
N LYS A 17 -9.46 -2.73 1.04
CA LYS A 17 -10.24 -2.21 -0.09
C LYS A 17 -9.85 -0.77 -0.43
N THR A 18 -9.66 0.08 0.59
CA THR A 18 -9.22 1.47 0.43
C THR A 18 -7.83 1.55 -0.21
N VAL A 19 -6.85 0.80 0.32
CA VAL A 19 -5.49 0.77 -0.25
C VAL A 19 -5.49 0.20 -1.67
N TYR A 20 -6.28 -0.84 -1.94
CA TYR A 20 -6.43 -1.39 -3.28
C TYR A 20 -6.95 -0.37 -4.29
N GLY A 21 -7.94 0.45 -3.89
CA GLY A 21 -8.48 1.52 -4.74
C GLY A 21 -7.40 2.50 -5.19
N VAL A 22 -6.51 2.90 -4.28
CA VAL A 22 -5.37 3.77 -4.59
C VAL A 22 -4.40 3.10 -5.56
N LEU A 23 -4.05 1.84 -5.31
CA LEU A 23 -3.12 1.08 -6.17
C LEU A 23 -3.67 0.86 -7.58
N LYS A 24 -4.98 0.62 -7.72
CA LYS A 24 -5.64 0.33 -9.00
C LYS A 24 -5.50 1.44 -10.04
N SER A 25 -5.17 2.67 -9.64
CA SER A 25 -4.83 3.77 -10.56
C SER A 25 -3.69 3.43 -11.53
N GLY A 26 -2.84 2.45 -11.19
CA GLY A 26 -1.73 2.00 -12.03
C GLY A 26 -0.49 2.90 -11.95
N GLU A 27 -0.59 4.06 -11.30
CA GLU A 27 0.54 4.95 -11.09
C GLU A 27 1.52 4.38 -10.05
N PRO A 28 2.84 4.43 -10.31
CA PRO A 28 3.85 4.14 -9.31
C PRO A 28 3.67 4.99 -8.05
N ILE A 29 3.41 4.35 -6.91
CA ILE A 29 3.12 5.04 -5.66
C ILE A 29 3.97 4.52 -4.50
N SER A 30 4.39 5.41 -3.61
CA SER A 30 5.16 5.02 -2.41
C SER A 30 4.21 4.67 -1.25
N ARG A 31 4.66 3.78 -0.37
CA ARG A 31 3.94 3.43 0.88
C ARG A 31 3.55 4.68 1.70
N ALA A 32 4.43 5.68 1.74
CA ALA A 32 4.17 6.94 2.44
C ALA A 32 3.06 7.77 1.77
N LYS A 33 3.01 7.81 0.44
CA LYS A 33 1.93 8.48 -0.30
C LYS A 33 0.60 7.77 -0.09
N ILE A 34 0.57 6.43 -0.10
CA ILE A 34 -0.63 5.65 0.24
C ILE A 34 -1.14 5.98 1.65
N ALA A 35 -0.27 6.04 2.66
CA ALA A 35 -0.67 6.40 4.02
C ALA A 35 -1.28 7.80 4.10
N ARG A 36 -0.70 8.77 3.39
CA ARG A 36 -1.22 10.15 3.32
C ARG A 36 -2.57 10.24 2.61
N GLU A 37 -2.76 9.53 1.51
CA GLU A 37 -4.00 9.57 0.71
C GLU A 37 -5.15 8.80 1.36
N THR A 38 -4.84 7.69 2.02
CA THR A 38 -5.87 6.84 2.67
C THR A 38 -6.18 7.25 4.11
N GLY A 39 -5.32 8.07 4.75
CA GLY A 39 -5.39 8.36 6.18
C GLY A 39 -5.04 7.17 7.09
N ILE A 40 -4.66 6.03 6.52
CA ILE A 40 -4.30 4.81 7.27
C ILE A 40 -2.88 4.96 7.80
N SER A 41 -2.65 4.51 9.04
CA SER A 41 -1.33 4.59 9.66
C SER A 41 -0.27 3.82 8.86
N ALA A 42 0.95 4.38 8.80
CA ALA A 42 2.05 3.78 8.04
C ALA A 42 2.34 2.30 8.39
N PRO A 43 2.31 1.86 9.66
CA PRO A 43 2.47 0.44 10.00
C PRO A 43 1.36 -0.46 9.44
N THR A 44 0.13 0.06 9.34
CA THR A 44 -1.02 -0.68 8.79
C THR A 44 -0.93 -0.76 7.27
N VAL A 45 -0.57 0.34 6.61
CA VAL A 45 -0.30 0.35 5.16
C VAL A 45 0.81 -0.64 4.83
N LEU A 46 1.89 -0.68 5.61
CA LEU A 46 2.97 -1.66 5.40
C LEU A 46 2.45 -3.09 5.41
N LYS A 47 1.69 -3.47 6.45
CA LYS A 47 1.08 -4.81 6.56
C LYS A 47 0.16 -5.14 5.38
N ILE A 48 -0.58 -4.15 4.87
CA ILE A 48 -1.49 -4.33 3.72
C ILE A 48 -0.70 -4.52 2.42
N ILE A 49 0.34 -3.72 2.22
CA ILE A 49 1.21 -3.84 1.04
C ILE A 49 1.94 -5.16 1.05
N ASP A 50 2.49 -5.60 2.19
CA ASP A 50 3.15 -6.90 2.30
C ASP A 50 2.18 -8.05 2.00
N TYR A 51 0.93 -7.94 2.45
CA TYR A 51 -0.14 -8.86 2.05
C TYR A 51 -0.36 -8.86 0.53
N PHE A 52 -0.45 -7.70 -0.13
CA PHE A 52 -0.63 -7.64 -1.58
C PHE A 52 0.58 -8.12 -2.38
N LEU A 53 1.81 -7.83 -1.93
CA LEU A 53 3.05 -8.36 -2.49
C LEU A 53 3.04 -9.90 -2.42
N SER A 54 2.69 -10.47 -1.25
CA SER A 54 2.60 -11.92 -1.08
C SER A 54 1.54 -12.59 -1.96
N LYS A 55 0.55 -11.83 -2.43
CA LYS A 55 -0.53 -12.28 -3.33
C LYS A 55 -0.25 -11.95 -4.79
N GLY A 56 0.86 -11.30 -5.11
CA GLY A 56 1.19 -10.88 -6.47
C GLY A 56 0.33 -9.73 -7.00
N VAL A 57 -0.49 -9.07 -6.17
CA VAL A 57 -1.39 -7.97 -6.56
C VAL A 57 -0.61 -6.67 -6.81
N VAL A 58 0.56 -6.53 -6.19
CA VAL A 58 1.47 -5.41 -6.41
C VAL A 58 2.90 -5.92 -6.57
N GLU A 59 3.74 -5.12 -7.21
CA GLU A 59 5.16 -5.39 -7.38
C GLU A 59 5.98 -4.16 -6.92
N GLU A 60 7.19 -4.41 -6.42
CA GLU A 60 8.13 -3.33 -6.13
C GLU A 60 8.85 -2.92 -7.42
N LEU A 61 8.68 -1.67 -7.83
CA LEU A 61 9.49 -1.09 -8.89
C LEU A 61 10.89 -0.85 -8.33
N GLY A 62 11.82 -1.73 -8.72
CA GLY A 62 13.11 -1.90 -8.08
C GLY A 62 13.91 -0.61 -7.85
N SER A 63 14.65 -0.59 -6.75
CA SER A 63 15.89 0.18 -6.67
C SER A 63 16.86 -0.44 -7.67
N ARG A 64 16.93 0.06 -8.91
CA ARG A 64 18.01 -0.35 -9.82
C ARG A 64 19.32 -0.02 -9.11
N SER A 65 20.05 -1.07 -8.75
CA SER A 65 21.41 -0.98 -8.23
C SER A 65 22.23 -0.15 -9.21
N GLY A 66 22.74 1.00 -8.74
CA GLY A 66 23.47 1.94 -9.60
C GLY A 66 23.42 3.37 -9.07
N GLY A 67 24.41 3.72 -8.26
CA GLY A 67 24.79 5.11 -8.02
C GLY A 67 24.65 5.58 -6.58
N ASN A 68 25.81 5.73 -5.94
CA ASN A 68 26.09 6.59 -4.78
C ASN A 68 25.16 7.82 -4.71
N ARG A 69 24.09 7.76 -3.90
CA ARG A 69 23.45 8.95 -3.31
C ARG A 69 22.92 8.59 -1.94
N VAL A 70 23.33 9.37 -0.94
CA VAL A 70 22.95 9.26 0.47
C VAL A 70 21.43 9.37 0.62
N GLY A 71 20.80 8.33 1.17
CA GLY A 71 19.37 8.26 1.51
C GLY A 71 18.63 7.05 0.92
N ARG A 72 17.87 6.32 1.75
CA ARG A 72 17.03 5.19 1.30
C ARG A 72 15.89 5.74 0.43
N LYS A 73 16.03 5.67 -0.90
CA LYS A 73 14.96 6.09 -1.82
C LYS A 73 13.64 5.36 -1.48
N PRO A 74 12.49 6.04 -1.53
CA PRO A 74 11.21 5.39 -1.35
C PRO A 74 11.05 4.29 -2.42
N LYS A 75 10.85 3.05 -1.98
CA LYS A 75 10.49 1.96 -2.89
C LYS A 75 9.12 2.27 -3.48
N LEU A 76 9.05 2.44 -4.79
CA LEU A 76 7.81 2.63 -5.53
C LEU A 76 7.13 1.27 -5.71
N LEU A 77 5.80 1.28 -5.62
CA LEU A 77 4.94 0.13 -5.82
C LEU A 77 4.15 0.36 -7.11
N ARG A 78 3.95 -0.70 -7.89
CA ARG A 78 3.03 -0.71 -9.03
C ARG A 78 1.99 -1.79 -8.84
N PHE A 79 0.77 -1.51 -9.29
CA PHE A 79 -0.28 -2.51 -9.37
C PHE A 79 0.05 -3.53 -10.46
N ASN A 80 -0.09 -4.81 -10.13
CA ASN A 80 0.09 -5.91 -11.07
C ASN A 80 -1.28 -6.39 -11.55
N PRO A 81 -1.64 -6.18 -12.83
CA PRO A 81 -2.93 -6.61 -13.38
C PRO A 81 -2.98 -8.09 -13.78
N ASN A 82 -1.89 -8.85 -13.61
CA ASN A 82 -1.79 -10.28 -13.98
C ASN A 82 -2.60 -11.20 -13.05
#